data_AF-A0A504WYA6-F1
#
_entry.id   AF-A0A504WYA6-F1
#
_cell.length_a   1.000
_cell.length_b   1.000
_cell.length_c   1.000
_cell.angle_alpha   90.00
_cell.angle_beta   90.00
_cell.angle_gamma   90.00
#
_symmetry.space_group_name_H-M   'P 1'
#
loop_
_entity.id
_entity.type
_entity.pdbx_description
1 polymer ?
#
loop_
_entity_poly.entity_id
_entity_poly.type
_entity_poly.pdbx_seq_one_letter_code
_entity_poly.pdbx_strand_id
1 'polypeptide(L)'
;MSRMRLRIAQRLKDAQNTCAMLTTFNEIDMSNLLELRNAYKDTFQKKHGLGGGATGPTRVNAVIDGGDIIYRDYIDISIAVATPKGLVVPVVRNVDKMNYFEIEREIFDLGQKARLGTLAVEDMDGGTFTISNGGVYGSLFGTPIINPPQSAILGLYGVFDRPIAVKGQVVVRPMMYVALTYDHRLVDGREAVTFLRKVKQFVEDPRTYFLQV
;
A
#
# COMPACT_ATOMS: atom_id res chain seq x y z
N MET A 1 11.97 -4.06 28.21
CA MET A 1 11.46 -3.38 26.99
C MET A 1 11.20 -1.91 27.30
N SER A 2 11.45 -1.00 26.36
CA SER A 2 11.07 0.42 26.56
C SER A 2 9.54 0.57 26.62
N ARG A 3 9.04 1.64 27.28
CA ARG A 3 7.60 1.91 27.39
C ARG A 3 6.92 2.01 26.02
N MET A 4 7.59 2.60 25.04
CA MET A 4 7.12 2.66 23.66
C MET A 4 7.02 1.25 23.03
N ARG A 5 8.07 0.42 23.19
CA ARG A 5 8.08 -0.94 22.64
C ARG A 5 6.99 -1.82 23.25
N LEU A 6 6.75 -1.70 24.56
CA LEU A 6 5.65 -2.37 25.26
C LEU A 6 4.28 -1.98 24.68
N ARG A 7 4.04 -0.68 24.46
CA ARG A 7 2.78 -0.20 23.88
C ARG A 7 2.57 -0.69 22.44
N ILE A 8 3.63 -0.71 21.63
CA ILE A 8 3.58 -1.27 20.26
C ILE A 8 3.24 -2.77 20.32
N ALA A 9 3.93 -3.54 21.18
CA ALA A 9 3.69 -4.98 21.31
C ALA A 9 2.24 -5.29 21.70
N GLN A 10 1.69 -4.53 22.66
CA GLN A 10 0.28 -4.66 23.05
C GLN A 10 -0.65 -4.38 21.86
N ARG A 11 -0.48 -3.24 21.16
CA ARG A 11 -1.33 -2.88 20.02
C ARG A 11 -1.29 -3.91 18.89
N LEU A 12 -0.11 -4.47 18.59
CA LEU A 12 0.02 -5.51 17.56
C LEU A 12 -0.70 -6.80 17.97
N LYS A 13 -0.62 -7.19 19.25
CA LYS A 13 -1.31 -8.38 19.74
C LYS A 13 -2.84 -8.17 19.79
N ASP A 14 -3.28 -6.98 20.18
CA ASP A 14 -4.70 -6.60 20.16
C ASP A 14 -5.26 -6.67 18.73
N ALA A 15 -4.49 -6.20 17.74
CA ALA A 15 -4.86 -6.32 16.33
C ALA A 15 -5.14 -7.78 15.94
N GLN A 16 -4.24 -8.71 16.29
CA GLN A 16 -4.37 -10.13 15.97
C GLN A 16 -5.54 -10.80 16.69
N ASN A 17 -5.76 -10.44 17.96
CA ASN A 17 -6.84 -11.02 18.74
C ASN A 17 -8.21 -10.49 18.31
N THR A 18 -8.25 -9.29 17.73
CA THR A 18 -9.48 -8.63 17.28
C THR A 18 -9.84 -9.03 15.84
N CYS A 19 -8.90 -8.90 14.90
CA CYS A 19 -9.14 -9.12 13.48
C CYS A 19 -9.03 -10.61 13.12
N ALA A 20 -9.91 -11.12 12.26
CA ALA A 20 -9.73 -12.42 11.64
C ALA A 20 -8.76 -12.28 10.45
N MET A 21 -7.49 -12.03 10.73
CA MET A 21 -6.49 -11.71 9.69
C MET A 21 -6.22 -12.92 8.78
N LEU A 22 -6.49 -12.75 7.49
CA LEU A 22 -6.05 -13.67 6.44
C LEU A 22 -5.20 -12.91 5.42
N THR A 23 -4.30 -13.61 4.74
CA THR A 23 -3.44 -13.02 3.71
C THR A 23 -3.65 -13.74 2.38
N THR A 24 -3.88 -12.97 1.32
CA THR A 24 -3.83 -13.46 -0.07
C THR A 24 -2.62 -12.86 -0.79
N PHE A 25 -2.08 -13.60 -1.75
CA PHE A 25 -0.86 -13.26 -2.45
C PHE A 25 -1.10 -13.18 -3.95
N ASN A 26 -0.32 -12.35 -4.62
CA ASN A 26 -0.20 -12.33 -6.07
C ASN A 26 1.24 -11.95 -6.45
N GLU A 27 1.59 -12.10 -7.71
CA GLU A 27 2.84 -11.58 -8.27
C GLU A 27 2.54 -10.58 -9.37
N ILE A 28 3.44 -9.65 -9.64
CA ILE A 28 3.28 -8.54 -10.57
C ILE A 28 4.53 -8.46 -11.45
N ASP A 29 4.36 -8.46 -12.77
CA ASP A 29 5.42 -8.12 -13.71
C ASP A 29 5.62 -6.60 -13.75
N MET A 30 6.78 -6.15 -13.29
CA MET A 30 7.11 -4.73 -13.17
C MET A 30 7.68 -4.13 -14.47
N SER A 31 7.83 -4.92 -15.54
CA SER A 31 8.52 -4.50 -16.77
C SER A 31 7.97 -3.19 -17.33
N ASN A 32 6.65 -3.14 -17.59
CA ASN A 32 6.02 -1.98 -18.21
C ASN A 32 6.10 -0.73 -17.33
N LEU A 33 5.94 -0.88 -16.01
CA LEU A 33 6.03 0.25 -15.09
C LEU A 33 7.46 0.79 -15.00
N LEU A 34 8.47 -0.10 -15.00
CA LEU A 34 9.88 0.30 -15.02
C LEU A 34 10.26 0.97 -16.33
N GLU A 35 9.78 0.46 -17.46
CA GLU A 35 9.95 1.10 -18.78
C GLU A 35 9.31 2.49 -18.81
N LEU A 36 8.07 2.63 -18.35
CA LEU A 36 7.37 3.92 -18.25
C LEU A 36 8.16 4.91 -17.40
N ARG A 37 8.61 4.48 -16.21
CA ARG A 37 9.42 5.31 -15.32
C ARG A 37 10.71 5.75 -15.99
N ASN A 38 11.43 4.84 -16.64
CA ASN A 38 12.70 5.16 -17.29
C ASN A 38 12.53 6.13 -18.46
N ALA A 39 11.44 5.99 -19.23
CA ALA A 39 11.14 6.88 -20.35
C ALA A 39 10.76 8.30 -19.92
N TYR A 40 10.00 8.43 -18.81
CA TYR A 40 9.38 9.71 -18.45
C TYR A 40 9.89 10.35 -17.16
N LYS A 41 10.73 9.70 -16.33
CA LYS A 41 11.19 10.25 -15.03
C LYS A 41 11.71 11.69 -15.11
N ASP A 42 12.54 12.00 -16.11
CA ASP A 42 13.20 13.30 -16.21
C ASP A 42 12.22 14.37 -16.75
N THR A 43 11.32 13.96 -17.65
CA THR A 43 10.24 14.83 -18.14
C THR A 43 9.20 15.08 -17.04
N PHE A 44 8.88 14.06 -16.25
CA PHE A 44 7.96 14.12 -15.12
C PHE A 44 8.47 15.17 -14.13
N GLN A 45 9.71 15.02 -13.67
CA GLN A 45 10.35 15.97 -12.75
C GLN A 45 10.34 17.42 -13.26
N LYS A 46 10.46 17.62 -14.58
CA LYS A 46 10.48 18.96 -15.18
C LYS A 46 9.08 19.57 -15.42
N LYS A 47 8.03 18.77 -15.57
CA LYS A 47 6.75 19.21 -16.16
C LYS A 47 5.58 19.33 -15.19
N HIS A 48 5.47 18.50 -14.16
CA HIS A 48 4.14 18.31 -13.54
C HIS A 48 3.60 19.55 -12.80
N GLY A 49 2.40 19.96 -13.22
CA GLY A 49 1.16 19.63 -12.52
C GLY A 49 0.11 19.09 -13.50
N LEU A 50 -0.64 18.03 -13.15
CA LEU A 50 -1.98 17.70 -13.66
C LEU A 50 -2.58 16.44 -12.98
N GLY A 51 -3.91 16.54 -12.78
CA GLY A 51 -4.90 15.71 -12.06
C GLY A 51 -5.00 14.20 -12.37
N GLY A 52 -5.33 13.40 -11.35
CA GLY A 52 -5.84 12.03 -11.52
C GLY A 52 -5.84 11.23 -10.22
N GLY A 53 -7.00 11.13 -9.56
CA GLY A 53 -7.17 10.46 -8.27
C GLY A 53 -7.90 9.11 -8.36
N ALA A 54 -7.65 8.26 -7.36
CA ALA A 54 -8.03 6.85 -7.31
C ALA A 54 -9.54 6.57 -7.22
N THR A 55 -9.97 5.50 -7.88
CA THR A 55 -11.37 5.04 -7.95
C THR A 55 -11.89 4.45 -6.63
N GLY A 56 -12.92 5.10 -6.06
CA GLY A 56 -14.11 4.55 -5.38
C GLY A 56 -13.94 3.70 -4.10
N PRO A 57 -14.80 3.88 -3.08
CA PRO A 57 -14.71 3.14 -1.83
C PRO A 57 -15.03 1.65 -2.04
N THR A 58 -14.08 0.79 -1.70
CA THR A 58 -14.23 -0.68 -1.64
C THR A 58 -14.53 -1.10 -0.20
N ARG A 59 -15.09 -2.31 0.05
CA ARG A 59 -15.23 -2.85 1.43
C ARG A 59 -13.91 -2.88 2.20
N VAL A 60 -12.78 -2.88 1.48
CA VAL A 60 -11.42 -2.76 2.01
C VAL A 60 -11.17 -1.41 2.69
N ASN A 61 -11.94 -0.36 2.36
CA ASN A 61 -11.88 1.00 2.93
C ASN A 61 -12.77 1.18 4.18
N ALA A 62 -13.64 0.22 4.46
CA ALA A 62 -14.54 0.24 5.61
C ALA A 62 -13.86 -0.32 6.86
N VAL A 63 -14.46 -0.10 8.04
CA VAL A 63 -14.01 -0.71 9.30
C VAL A 63 -15.18 -1.23 10.13
N ILE A 64 -14.87 -2.08 11.10
CA ILE A 64 -15.81 -2.49 12.15
C ILE A 64 -15.56 -1.64 13.38
N ASP A 65 -16.59 -0.95 13.87
CA ASP A 65 -16.56 -0.21 15.13
C ASP A 65 -17.82 -0.53 15.94
N GLY A 66 -17.68 -0.97 17.18
CA GLY A 66 -18.82 -1.30 18.06
C GLY A 66 -19.77 -2.39 17.55
N GLY A 67 -19.44 -3.11 16.46
CA GLY A 67 -20.32 -4.08 15.79
C GLY A 67 -20.96 -3.55 14.51
N ASP A 68 -20.87 -2.24 14.26
CA ASP A 68 -21.31 -1.60 13.03
C ASP A 68 -20.20 -1.56 11.99
N ILE A 69 -20.58 -1.60 10.72
CA ILE A 69 -19.66 -1.41 9.59
C ILE A 69 -19.72 0.06 9.16
N ILE A 70 -18.60 0.76 9.34
CA ILE A 70 -18.45 2.16 8.94
C ILE A 70 -17.78 2.21 7.56
N TYR A 71 -18.55 2.65 6.56
CA TYR A 71 -18.04 2.99 5.24
C TYR A 71 -17.53 4.43 5.22
N ARG A 72 -16.48 4.68 4.45
CA ARG A 72 -15.86 6.00 4.29
C ARG A 72 -15.81 6.40 2.83
N ASP A 73 -16.22 7.62 2.55
CA ASP A 73 -16.22 8.19 1.20
C ASP A 73 -14.88 8.82 0.82
N TYR A 74 -13.98 9.00 1.79
CA TYR A 74 -12.62 9.50 1.58
C TYR A 74 -11.61 8.34 1.62
N ILE A 75 -10.49 8.52 0.92
CA ILE A 75 -9.40 7.54 0.88
C ILE A 75 -8.13 8.16 1.48
N ASP A 76 -7.88 7.85 2.75
CA ASP A 76 -6.64 8.22 3.43
C ASP A 76 -5.71 7.00 3.49
N ILE A 77 -4.53 7.09 2.87
CA ILE A 77 -3.59 5.96 2.80
C ILE A 77 -2.44 6.19 3.77
N SER A 78 -2.33 5.29 4.74
CA SER A 78 -1.19 5.16 5.65
C SER A 78 0.01 4.56 4.91
N ILE A 79 1.17 5.21 4.96
CA ILE A 79 2.40 4.73 4.31
C ILE A 79 3.45 4.42 5.37
N ALA A 80 3.91 3.18 5.44
CA ALA A 80 4.97 2.80 6.38
C ALA A 80 6.32 3.39 5.95
N VAL A 81 6.91 4.21 6.81
CA VAL A 81 8.22 4.87 6.59
C VAL A 81 9.21 4.42 7.64
N ALA A 82 10.35 3.92 7.19
CA ALA A 82 11.46 3.57 8.07
C ALA A 82 12.24 4.79 8.52
N THR A 83 12.58 4.81 9.81
CA THR A 83 13.35 5.88 10.46
C THR A 83 14.48 5.27 11.31
N PRO A 84 15.49 6.04 11.70
CA PRO A 84 16.54 5.55 12.62
C PRO A 84 16.00 5.08 13.97
N LYS A 85 14.83 5.58 14.41
CA LYS A 85 14.19 5.22 15.69
C LYS A 85 13.18 4.07 15.58
N GLY A 86 12.99 3.53 14.38
CA GLY A 86 12.03 2.46 14.10
C GLY A 86 11.11 2.80 12.92
N LEU A 87 9.91 2.22 12.91
CA LEU A 87 8.93 2.41 11.85
C LEU A 87 7.85 3.40 12.31
N VAL A 88 7.50 4.35 11.47
CA VAL A 88 6.34 5.24 11.65
C VAL A 88 5.41 5.11 10.45
N VAL A 89 4.15 5.48 10.62
CA VAL A 89 3.13 5.27 9.58
C VAL A 89 2.31 6.55 9.39
N PRO A 90 2.87 7.58 8.72
CA PRO A 90 2.11 8.78 8.39
C PRO A 90 1.00 8.52 7.36
N VAL A 91 0.06 9.45 7.26
CA VAL A 91 -1.16 9.34 6.44
C VAL A 91 -1.15 10.36 5.31
N VAL A 92 -1.24 9.88 4.08
CA VAL A 92 -1.55 10.69 2.89
C VAL A 92 -3.07 10.80 2.79
N ARG A 93 -3.61 12.01 2.93
CA ARG A 93 -5.07 12.22 3.06
C ARG A 93 -5.72 12.52 1.72
N ASN A 94 -6.97 12.06 1.52
CA ASN A 94 -7.77 12.28 0.31
C ASN A 94 -7.02 11.96 -1.00
N VAL A 95 -6.38 10.78 -1.05
CA VAL A 95 -5.62 10.32 -2.22
C VAL A 95 -6.49 10.25 -3.49
N ASP A 96 -7.79 10.04 -3.32
CA ASP A 96 -8.81 10.09 -4.39
C ASP A 96 -8.94 11.45 -5.07
N LYS A 97 -8.44 12.54 -4.46
CA LYS A 97 -8.51 13.91 -4.99
C LYS A 97 -7.16 14.42 -5.49
N MET A 98 -6.10 13.65 -5.31
CA MET A 98 -4.75 14.01 -5.68
C MET A 98 -4.38 13.42 -7.04
N ASN A 99 -3.44 14.06 -7.73
CA ASN A 99 -2.74 13.45 -8.85
C ASN A 99 -1.45 12.74 -8.43
N TYR A 100 -0.84 12.00 -9.35
CA TYR A 100 0.41 11.26 -9.08
C TYR A 100 1.54 12.14 -8.53
N PHE A 101 1.68 13.38 -9.02
CA PHE A 101 2.71 14.29 -8.53
C PHE A 101 2.41 14.78 -7.12
N GLU A 102 1.16 15.12 -6.82
CA GLU A 102 0.73 15.52 -5.47
C GLU A 102 0.93 14.39 -4.47
N ILE A 103 0.59 13.16 -4.85
CA ILE A 103 0.83 11.96 -4.04
C ILE A 103 2.33 11.77 -3.80
N GLU A 104 3.16 11.84 -4.85
CA GLU A 104 4.61 11.68 -4.72
C GLU A 104 5.22 12.76 -3.81
N ARG A 105 4.81 14.01 -3.98
CA ARG A 105 5.27 15.13 -3.15
C ARG A 105 4.89 14.92 -1.68
N GLU A 106 3.64 14.55 -1.40
CA GLU A 106 3.16 14.34 -0.03
C GLU A 106 3.93 13.19 0.64
N ILE A 107 4.14 12.07 -0.06
CA ILE A 107 4.94 10.95 0.44
C ILE A 107 6.38 11.38 0.73
N PHE A 108 6.96 12.19 -0.16
CA PHE A 108 8.32 12.71 0.00
C PHE A 108 8.44 13.60 1.23
N ASP A 109 7.52 14.54 1.41
CA ASP A 109 7.48 15.49 2.53
C ASP A 109 7.28 14.78 3.87
N LEU A 110 6.31 13.86 3.94
CA LEU A 110 6.10 12.99 5.12
C LEU A 110 7.33 12.12 5.40
N GLY A 111 7.99 11.62 4.35
CA GLY A 111 9.25 10.88 4.46
C GLY A 111 10.39 11.72 5.02
N GLN A 112 10.50 13.00 4.64
CA GLN A 112 11.47 13.93 5.23
C GLN A 112 11.16 14.19 6.70
N LYS A 113 9.91 14.53 7.04
CA LYS A 113 9.48 14.73 8.43
C LYS A 113 9.77 13.50 9.30
N ALA A 114 9.51 12.30 8.78
CA ALA A 114 9.77 11.04 9.45
C ALA A 114 11.27 10.86 9.77
N ARG A 115 12.15 11.12 8.79
CA ARG A 115 13.61 11.03 8.96
C ARG A 115 14.14 12.07 9.96
N LEU A 116 13.59 13.28 9.93
CA LEU A 116 13.94 14.37 10.86
C LEU A 116 13.31 14.17 12.25
N GLY A 117 12.34 13.28 12.40
CA GLY A 117 11.61 13.05 13.65
C GLY A 117 10.66 14.20 14.01
N THR A 118 10.19 14.95 13.02
CA THR A 118 9.31 16.12 13.16
C THR A 118 7.86 15.84 12.76
N LEU A 119 7.49 14.57 12.56
CA LEU A 119 6.10 14.19 12.35
C LEU A 119 5.25 14.56 13.56
N ALA A 120 4.15 15.25 13.29
CA ALA A 120 3.15 15.54 14.30
C ALA A 120 2.27 14.31 14.56
N VAL A 121 1.47 14.32 15.64
CA VAL A 121 0.58 13.18 15.94
C VAL A 121 -0.52 13.09 14.88
N GLU A 122 -0.97 14.24 14.39
CA GLU A 122 -1.99 14.41 13.36
C GLU A 122 -1.53 13.89 12.00
N ASP A 123 -0.21 13.87 11.74
CA ASP A 123 0.35 13.26 10.53
C ASP A 123 0.20 11.72 10.55
N MET A 124 0.03 11.10 11.73
CA MET A 124 -0.05 9.65 11.92
C MET A 124 -1.46 9.16 12.29
N ASP A 125 -2.37 10.06 12.64
CA ASP A 125 -3.70 9.69 13.12
C ASP A 125 -4.68 9.37 11.99
N GLY A 126 -5.51 8.36 12.21
CA GLY A 126 -6.49 7.87 11.25
C GLY A 126 -5.90 6.95 10.17
N GLY A 127 -6.18 7.26 8.91
CA GLY A 127 -5.93 6.37 7.78
C GLY A 127 -7.00 5.29 7.61
N THR A 128 -7.27 4.94 6.36
CA THR A 128 -8.30 3.98 5.96
C THR A 128 -7.72 2.65 5.45
N PHE A 129 -6.50 2.71 4.92
CA PHE A 129 -5.76 1.57 4.40
C PHE A 129 -4.26 1.81 4.57
N THR A 130 -3.47 0.75 4.74
CA THR A 130 -2.01 0.86 4.87
C THR A 130 -1.28 0.23 3.69
N ILE A 131 -0.22 0.88 3.23
CA ILE A 131 0.79 0.29 2.33
C ILE A 131 2.12 0.22 3.07
N SER A 132 2.76 -0.95 3.03
CA SER A 132 4.09 -1.17 3.59
C SER A 132 5.01 -1.79 2.56
N ASN A 133 6.21 -1.23 2.39
CA ASN A 133 7.19 -1.74 1.43
C ASN A 133 8.36 -2.41 2.16
N GLY A 134 8.32 -3.74 2.26
CA GLY A 134 9.43 -4.55 2.77
C GLY A 134 10.51 -4.84 1.71
N GLY A 135 10.22 -4.53 0.44
CA GLY A 135 11.14 -4.74 -0.67
C GLY A 135 12.42 -3.92 -0.59
N VAL A 136 12.38 -2.78 0.10
CA VAL A 136 13.57 -1.95 0.39
C VAL A 136 14.63 -2.70 1.20
N TYR A 137 14.24 -3.79 1.89
CA TYR A 137 15.12 -4.66 2.66
C TYR A 137 15.40 -6.01 1.98
N GLY A 138 14.98 -6.18 0.72
CA GLY A 138 15.15 -7.44 -0.03
C GLY A 138 14.20 -8.56 0.40
N SER A 139 13.10 -8.25 1.09
CA SER A 139 12.09 -9.26 1.44
C SER A 139 11.42 -9.81 0.17
N LEU A 140 11.30 -11.14 0.06
CA LEU A 140 10.65 -11.80 -1.09
C LEU A 140 9.12 -11.70 -1.00
N PHE A 141 8.52 -12.09 0.13
CA PHE A 141 7.11 -11.93 0.47
C PHE A 141 6.93 -12.14 1.99
N GLY A 142 5.74 -11.86 2.52
CA GLY A 142 5.40 -12.08 3.93
C GLY A 142 3.94 -11.77 4.23
N THR A 143 3.55 -11.86 5.49
CA THR A 143 2.18 -11.56 5.95
C THR A 143 2.17 -10.22 6.70
N PRO A 144 1.82 -9.11 6.03
CA PRO A 144 1.79 -7.82 6.70
C PRO A 144 0.69 -7.81 7.77
N ILE A 145 0.93 -7.12 8.89
CA ILE A 145 -0.03 -7.01 9.98
C ILE A 145 -0.90 -5.76 9.79
N ILE A 146 -2.21 -5.91 9.94
CA ILE A 146 -3.15 -4.78 9.84
C ILE A 146 -2.80 -3.74 10.91
N ASN A 147 -2.92 -2.46 10.56
CA ASN A 147 -2.77 -1.33 11.48
C ASN A 147 -4.16 -0.87 11.96
N PRO A 148 -4.65 -1.30 13.15
CA PRO A 148 -5.99 -0.95 13.59
C PRO A 148 -6.17 0.58 13.71
N PRO A 149 -7.38 1.10 13.45
CA PRO A 149 -8.64 0.37 13.27
C PRO A 149 -8.91 -0.12 11.84
N GLN A 150 -7.96 0.01 10.91
CA GLN A 150 -8.15 -0.32 9.50
C GLN A 150 -8.47 -1.80 9.29
N SER A 151 -9.00 -2.14 8.12
CA SER A 151 -9.42 -3.52 7.82
C SER A 151 -8.50 -4.26 6.86
N ALA A 152 -7.49 -3.60 6.29
CA ALA A 152 -6.52 -4.25 5.42
C ALA A 152 -5.20 -3.49 5.28
N ILE A 153 -4.18 -4.20 4.81
CA ILE A 153 -2.84 -3.68 4.53
C ILE A 153 -2.26 -4.36 3.28
N LEU A 154 -1.68 -3.57 2.39
CA LEU A 154 -0.91 -4.04 1.23
C LEU A 154 0.59 -4.08 1.55
N GLY A 155 1.18 -5.26 1.45
CA GLY A 155 2.62 -5.48 1.47
C GLY A 155 3.20 -5.48 0.07
N LEU A 156 4.15 -4.57 -0.18
CA LEU A 156 5.02 -4.54 -1.35
C LEU A 156 6.36 -5.17 -0.99
N TYR A 157 6.94 -5.93 -1.92
CA TYR A 157 8.16 -6.71 -1.71
C TYR A 157 9.21 -6.41 -2.77
N GLY A 158 10.35 -7.11 -2.69
CA GLY A 158 11.47 -6.89 -3.60
C GLY A 158 11.10 -7.24 -5.04
N VAL A 159 11.67 -6.48 -5.98
CA VAL A 159 11.60 -6.79 -7.41
C VAL A 159 12.83 -7.60 -7.76
N PHE A 160 12.62 -8.82 -8.27
CA PHE A 160 13.70 -9.75 -8.63
C PHE A 160 13.48 -10.28 -10.03
N ASP A 161 14.57 -10.40 -10.80
CA ASP A 161 14.52 -11.04 -12.11
C ASP A 161 14.21 -12.54 -11.95
N ARG A 162 13.12 -12.98 -12.57
CA ARG A 162 12.63 -14.36 -12.48
C ARG A 162 12.24 -14.90 -13.86
N PRO A 163 12.52 -16.18 -14.15
CA PRO A 163 12.01 -16.84 -15.35
C PRO A 163 10.50 -17.04 -15.23
N ILE A 164 9.73 -16.54 -16.18
CA ILE A 164 8.29 -16.70 -16.27
C ILE A 164 7.86 -17.18 -17.67
N ALA A 165 6.70 -17.82 -17.75
CA ALA A 165 6.11 -18.22 -19.02
C ALA A 165 5.29 -17.06 -19.61
N VAL A 166 5.68 -16.55 -20.77
CA VAL A 166 4.92 -15.56 -21.54
C VAL A 166 4.64 -16.14 -22.91
N LYS A 167 3.35 -16.32 -23.24
CA LYS A 167 2.89 -16.86 -24.53
C LYS A 167 3.63 -18.16 -24.93
N GLY A 168 3.86 -19.05 -23.96
CA GLY A 168 4.52 -20.34 -24.18
C GLY A 168 6.05 -20.30 -24.24
N GLN A 169 6.69 -19.15 -24.03
CA GLN A 169 8.14 -19.02 -23.96
C GLN A 169 8.60 -18.67 -22.54
N VAL A 170 9.76 -19.18 -22.13
CA VAL A 170 10.40 -18.77 -20.87
C VAL A 170 11.19 -17.50 -21.11
N VAL A 171 10.81 -16.43 -20.42
CA VAL A 171 11.48 -15.13 -20.47
C VAL A 171 11.79 -14.66 -19.06
N VAL A 172 12.88 -13.91 -18.88
CA VAL A 172 13.21 -13.30 -17.59
C VAL A 172 12.47 -11.97 -17.46
N ARG A 173 11.78 -11.75 -16.34
CA ARG A 173 11.07 -10.50 -16.03
C ARG A 173 11.37 -10.03 -14.61
N PRO A 174 11.40 -8.71 -14.36
CA PRO A 174 11.44 -8.14 -13.02
C PRO A 174 10.09 -8.37 -12.33
N MET A 175 10.01 -9.38 -11.46
CA MET A 175 8.79 -9.79 -10.78
C MET A 175 8.77 -9.33 -9.32
N MET A 176 7.62 -8.89 -8.85
CA MET A 176 7.37 -8.52 -7.45
C MET A 176 6.22 -9.34 -6.88
N TYR A 177 6.42 -9.98 -5.73
CA TYR A 177 5.28 -10.49 -4.95
C TYR A 177 4.56 -9.34 -4.25
N VAL A 178 3.25 -9.48 -4.07
CA VAL A 178 2.42 -8.60 -3.26
C VAL A 178 1.53 -9.42 -2.35
N ALA A 179 1.28 -8.91 -1.15
CA ALA A 179 0.43 -9.55 -0.17
C ALA A 179 -0.63 -8.57 0.32
N LEU A 180 -1.90 -9.00 0.34
CA LEU A 180 -2.97 -8.27 0.98
C LEU A 180 -3.38 -9.04 2.23
N THR A 181 -3.13 -8.48 3.41
CA THR A 181 -3.76 -8.96 4.64
C THR A 181 -5.03 -8.17 4.88
N TYR A 182 -6.12 -8.88 5.18
CA TYR A 182 -7.44 -8.32 5.38
C TYR A 182 -8.14 -8.97 6.56
N ASP A 183 -9.04 -8.22 7.21
CA ASP A 183 -9.89 -8.72 8.27
C ASP A 183 -11.08 -9.47 7.67
N HIS A 184 -11.08 -10.79 7.79
CA HIS A 184 -12.08 -11.65 7.18
C HIS A 184 -13.48 -11.51 7.81
N ARG A 185 -13.60 -10.79 8.93
CA ARG A 185 -14.91 -10.37 9.48
C ARG A 185 -15.61 -9.37 8.56
N LEU A 186 -14.84 -8.58 7.80
CA LEU A 186 -15.36 -7.51 6.94
C LEU A 186 -15.14 -7.77 5.45
N VAL A 187 -14.04 -8.38 5.06
CA VAL A 187 -13.66 -8.58 3.65
C VAL A 187 -13.67 -10.06 3.32
N ASP A 188 -14.47 -10.44 2.32
CA ASP A 188 -14.55 -11.83 1.87
C ASP A 188 -13.40 -12.19 0.94
N GLY A 189 -13.06 -13.49 0.83
CA GLY A 189 -11.95 -13.94 -0.01
C GLY A 189 -12.08 -13.52 -1.48
N ARG A 190 -13.30 -13.52 -2.03
CA ARG A 190 -13.57 -13.01 -3.38
C ARG A 190 -13.18 -11.54 -3.53
N GLU A 191 -13.49 -10.71 -2.53
CA GLU A 191 -13.24 -9.27 -2.57
C GLU A 191 -11.76 -8.97 -2.44
N ALA A 192 -11.08 -9.65 -1.50
CA ALA A 192 -9.64 -9.54 -1.31
C ALA A 192 -8.86 -9.93 -2.58
N VAL A 193 -9.18 -11.09 -3.17
CA VAL A 193 -8.52 -11.56 -4.40
C VAL A 193 -8.83 -10.64 -5.58
N THR A 194 -10.07 -10.18 -5.72
CA THR A 194 -10.45 -9.24 -6.80
C THR A 194 -9.74 -7.91 -6.66
N PHE A 195 -9.65 -7.38 -5.44
CA PHE A 195 -8.91 -6.15 -5.15
C PHE A 195 -7.44 -6.29 -5.51
N LEU A 196 -6.78 -7.36 -5.02
CA LEU A 196 -5.35 -7.56 -5.28
C LEU A 196 -5.06 -7.81 -6.77
N ARG A 197 -5.98 -8.48 -7.48
CA ARG A 197 -5.90 -8.65 -8.95
C ARG A 197 -6.02 -7.30 -9.68
N LYS A 198 -6.92 -6.40 -9.26
CA LYS A 198 -7.01 -5.05 -9.84
C LYS A 198 -5.73 -4.26 -9.63
N VAL A 199 -5.15 -4.32 -8.43
CA VAL A 199 -3.83 -3.71 -8.15
C VAL A 199 -2.78 -4.27 -9.10
N LYS A 200 -2.70 -5.60 -9.26
CA LYS A 200 -1.81 -6.23 -10.24
C LYS A 200 -2.03 -5.67 -11.65
N GLN A 201 -3.26 -5.64 -12.14
CA GLN A 201 -3.58 -5.16 -13.50
C GLN A 201 -3.13 -3.70 -13.72
N PHE A 202 -3.43 -2.80 -12.78
CA PHE A 202 -3.03 -1.39 -12.89
C PHE A 202 -1.52 -1.18 -12.80
N VAL A 203 -0.79 -2.04 -12.08
CA VAL A 203 0.67 -1.96 -11.99
C VAL A 203 1.34 -2.58 -13.22
N GLU A 204 0.86 -3.72 -13.71
CA GLU A 204 1.39 -4.39 -14.92
C GLU A 204 1.11 -3.57 -16.19
N ASP A 205 0.01 -2.83 -16.23
CA ASP A 205 -0.29 -1.91 -17.33
C ASP A 205 -0.96 -0.63 -16.81
N PRO A 206 -0.18 0.42 -16.48
CA PRO A 206 -0.72 1.69 -16.00
C PRO A 206 -1.71 2.38 -16.96
N ARG A 207 -1.74 1.99 -18.25
CA ARG A 207 -2.69 2.54 -19.23
C ARG A 207 -4.13 2.10 -18.94
N THR A 208 -4.31 0.90 -18.36
CA THR A 208 -5.63 0.35 -17.99
C THR A 208 -6.35 1.26 -16.99
N TYR A 209 -5.60 1.86 -16.06
CA TYR A 209 -6.12 2.85 -15.13
C TYR A 209 -6.69 4.08 -15.85
N PHE A 210 -5.95 4.65 -16.81
CA PHE A 210 -6.40 5.81 -17.59
C PHE A 210 -7.62 5.51 -18.45
N LEU A 211 -7.69 4.29 -18.99
CA LEU A 211 -8.79 3.85 -19.86
C LEU A 211 -10.01 3.37 -19.08
N GLN A 212 -9.91 3.23 -17.74
CA GLN A 212 -10.94 2.66 -16.88
C GLN A 212 -11.42 1.26 -17.32
N VAL A 213 -10.49 0.43 -17.80
CA VAL A 213 -10.74 -0.95 -18.30
C VAL A 213 -9.89 -1.99 -17.60
#